data_AF-A0A918S568-F1
#
_entry.id   AF-A0A918S568-F1
#
_cell.length_a   1.000
_cell.length_b   1.000
_cell.length_c   1.000
_cell.angle_alpha   90.00
_cell.angle_beta   90.00
_cell.angle_gamma   90.00
#
_symmetry.space_group_name_H-M   'P 1'
#
loop_
_entity.id
_entity.type
_entity.pdbx_description
1 polymer ?
#
loop_
_entity_poly.entity_id
_entity_poly.type
_entity_poly.pdbx_seq_one_letter_code
_entity_poly.pdbx_strand_id
1 'polypeptide(L)'
;MLDDPAIRFHAADLARPIDHALTADLAISLEVAEHLPASRAKGFVSDLTGIAPAILFSAAVPGQGGVNHINERWQSYWAELFAAHGYRPYDLIRPEIWGDHAIPFWYRQNVLLYLSDAHHAADPSRAVRDLARLDLVHPELMSRANRELDYAGAMPESLYLAQVHPSRYPR
;
A
#
# COMPACT_ATOMS: atom_id res chain seq x y z
N MET A 1 18.82 -15.54 -5.93
CA MET A 1 18.39 -14.12 -5.98
C MET A 1 19.30 -13.19 -5.16
N LEU A 2 20.20 -13.71 -4.32
CA LEU A 2 21.27 -12.92 -3.69
C LEU A 2 22.66 -13.26 -4.27
N ASP A 3 22.68 -13.83 -5.47
CA ASP A 3 23.91 -14.38 -6.07
C ASP A 3 24.70 -13.32 -6.86
N ASP A 4 24.16 -12.11 -6.97
CA ASP A 4 24.84 -10.95 -7.54
C ASP A 4 25.72 -10.29 -6.45
N PRO A 5 27.05 -10.24 -6.64
CA PRO A 5 27.98 -9.68 -5.66
C PRO A 5 27.82 -8.17 -5.44
N ALA A 6 27.08 -7.46 -6.31
CA ALA A 6 26.71 -6.06 -6.08
C ALA A 6 25.64 -5.92 -4.98
N ILE A 7 24.88 -6.99 -4.69
CA ILE A 7 23.87 -7.00 -3.64
C ILE A 7 24.55 -7.11 -2.28
N ARG A 8 24.45 -6.05 -1.48
CA ARG A 8 24.88 -6.05 -0.08
C ARG A 8 23.67 -6.30 0.81
N PHE A 9 23.62 -7.48 1.43
CA PHE A 9 22.55 -7.83 2.35
C PHE A 9 22.89 -7.42 3.78
N HIS A 10 21.95 -6.74 4.43
CA HIS A 10 22.02 -6.37 5.84
C HIS A 10 20.77 -6.92 6.54
N ALA A 11 20.97 -7.82 7.49
CA ALA A 11 19.88 -8.32 8.32
C ALA A 11 19.51 -7.27 9.38
N ALA A 12 18.24 -6.87 9.42
CA ALA A 12 17.72 -5.91 10.40
C ALA A 12 16.28 -6.25 10.81
N ASP A 13 15.95 -5.90 12.05
CA ASP A 13 14.58 -5.91 12.56
C ASP A 13 13.93 -4.56 12.23
N LEU A 14 13.06 -4.53 11.21
CA LEU A 14 12.39 -3.32 10.76
C LEU A 14 11.35 -2.78 11.77
N ALA A 15 11.03 -3.54 12.82
CA ALA A 15 10.26 -3.01 13.95
C ALA A 15 11.09 -2.02 14.81
N ARG A 16 12.40 -1.90 14.56
CA ARG A 16 13.33 -0.95 15.18
C ARG A 16 13.80 0.08 14.15
N PRO A 17 14.29 1.25 14.60
CA PRO A 17 14.90 2.24 13.71
C PRO A 17 16.02 1.64 12.86
N ILE A 18 16.08 2.03 11.60
CA ILE A 18 17.14 1.65 10.67
C ILE A 18 18.31 2.61 10.85
N ASP A 19 19.54 2.07 10.92
CA ASP A 19 20.74 2.91 10.98
C ASP A 19 20.96 3.61 9.62
N HIS A 20 21.04 4.94 9.63
CA HIS A 20 21.06 5.82 8.46
C HIS A 20 22.43 5.94 7.79
N ALA A 21 23.37 5.02 8.03
CA ALA A 21 24.65 5.01 7.32
C ALA A 21 24.52 4.73 5.80
N LEU A 22 23.33 4.33 5.35
CA LEU A 22 23.01 4.04 3.96
C LEU A 22 22.16 5.19 3.38
N THR A 23 22.70 5.84 2.34
CA THR A 23 21.95 6.72 1.46
C THR A 23 21.79 6.07 0.09
N ALA A 24 20.69 6.35 -0.58
CA ALA A 24 20.40 5.86 -1.92
C ALA A 24 19.58 6.89 -2.69
N ASP A 25 19.51 6.75 -4.01
CA ASP A 25 18.62 7.57 -4.84
C ASP A 25 17.16 7.06 -4.79
N LEU A 26 16.97 5.76 -4.57
CA LEU A 26 15.68 5.08 -4.47
C LEU A 26 15.67 4.07 -3.33
N ALA A 27 14.67 4.14 -2.45
CA ALA A 27 14.34 3.08 -1.51
C ALA A 27 13.06 2.35 -1.96
N ILE A 28 13.04 1.03 -1.83
CA ILE A 28 11.90 0.18 -2.22
C ILE A 28 11.42 -0.60 -1.00
N SER A 29 10.14 -0.49 -0.66
CA SER A 29 9.49 -1.23 0.42
C SER A 29 8.09 -1.65 -0.02
N LEU A 30 7.92 -2.90 -0.43
CA LEU A 30 6.66 -3.41 -0.97
C LEU A 30 6.11 -4.55 -0.09
N GLU A 31 4.88 -4.40 0.41
CA GLU A 31 4.18 -5.33 1.32
C GLU A 31 5.03 -5.65 2.56
N VAL A 32 5.35 -4.59 3.33
CA VAL A 32 6.18 -4.69 4.55
C VAL A 32 5.50 -4.00 5.74
N ALA A 33 5.01 -2.78 5.57
CA ALA A 33 4.63 -1.92 6.69
C ALA A 33 3.39 -2.42 7.46
N GLU A 34 2.56 -3.24 6.83
CA GLU A 34 1.41 -3.92 7.43
C GLU A 34 1.78 -5.00 8.46
N HIS A 35 3.01 -5.51 8.39
CA HIS A 35 3.56 -6.47 9.35
C HIS A 35 4.17 -5.80 10.57
N LEU A 36 4.39 -4.48 10.52
CA LEU A 36 5.00 -3.73 11.62
C LEU A 36 3.92 -3.26 12.60
N PRO A 37 4.24 -3.13 13.91
CA PRO A 37 3.31 -2.54 14.87
C PRO A 37 2.89 -1.14 14.45
N ALA A 38 1.64 -0.74 14.69
CA ALA A 38 1.14 0.59 14.33
C ALA A 38 1.98 1.74 14.92
N SER A 39 2.60 1.54 16.10
CA SER A 39 3.52 2.49 16.72
C SER A 39 4.78 2.75 15.88
N ARG A 40 5.14 1.83 14.99
CA ARG A 40 6.32 1.91 14.12
C ARG A 40 6.06 2.70 12.84
N ALA A 41 4.80 2.88 12.42
CA ALA A 41 4.44 3.50 11.14
C ALA A 41 5.16 4.85 10.88
N LYS A 42 5.09 5.79 11.83
CA LYS A 42 5.75 7.10 11.72
C LYS A 42 7.26 6.98 11.61
N GLY A 43 7.87 6.16 12.47
CA GLY A 43 9.31 5.93 12.45
C GLY A 43 9.76 5.27 11.15
N PHE A 44 8.99 4.33 10.61
CA PHE A 44 9.40 3.58 9.42
C PHE A 44 9.41 4.50 8.19
N VAL A 45 8.40 5.36 8.07
CA VAL A 45 8.38 6.42 7.04
C VAL A 45 9.55 7.39 7.24
N SER A 46 9.83 7.81 8.48
CA SER A 46 11.01 8.65 8.77
C SER A 46 12.32 7.98 8.33
N ASP A 47 12.46 6.67 8.54
CA ASP A 47 13.66 5.94 8.16
C ASP A 47 13.82 5.91 6.64
N LEU A 48 12.76 5.55 5.90
CA LEU A 48 12.76 5.51 4.44
C LEU A 48 13.09 6.87 3.83
N THR A 49 12.44 7.94 4.31
CA THR A 49 12.66 9.31 3.83
C THR A 49 14.03 9.89 4.18
N GLY A 50 14.69 9.34 5.21
CA GLY A 50 16.08 9.66 5.53
C GLY A 50 17.09 8.92 4.65
N ILE A 51 16.71 7.80 4.02
CA ILE A 51 17.58 6.99 3.15
C ILE A 51 17.60 7.54 1.72
N ALA A 52 16.44 7.88 1.15
CA ALA A 52 16.35 8.21 -0.28
C ALA A 52 15.32 9.30 -0.61
N PRO A 53 15.59 10.16 -1.61
CA PRO A 53 14.66 11.20 -2.07
C PRO A 53 13.48 10.66 -2.89
N ALA A 54 13.55 9.40 -3.36
CA ALA A 54 12.47 8.68 -4.01
C ALA A 54 12.19 7.37 -3.27
N ILE A 55 10.92 7.09 -2.98
CA ILE A 55 10.48 5.90 -2.26
C ILE A 55 9.41 5.19 -3.07
N LEU A 56 9.68 3.95 -3.48
CA LEU A 56 8.66 3.06 -4.02
C LEU A 56 8.06 2.24 -2.87
N PHE A 57 6.81 2.49 -2.54
CA PHE A 57 6.18 1.98 -1.33
C PHE A 57 4.89 1.24 -1.63
N SER A 58 4.64 0.14 -0.93
CA SER A 58 3.32 -0.49 -0.83
C SER A 58 3.11 -1.09 0.56
N ALA A 59 1.86 -1.09 1.00
CA ALA A 59 1.41 -1.78 2.21
C ALA A 59 -0.07 -2.14 2.09
N ALA A 60 -0.46 -3.23 2.73
CA ALA A 60 -1.82 -3.75 2.70
C ALA A 60 -2.88 -2.74 3.21
N VAL A 61 -3.99 -2.61 2.46
CA VAL A 61 -5.18 -1.84 2.88
C VAL A 61 -6.04 -2.64 3.88
N PRO A 62 -6.91 -1.98 4.69
CA PRO A 62 -7.77 -2.68 5.63
C PRO A 62 -8.63 -3.76 4.98
N GLY A 63 -8.63 -4.96 5.54
CA GLY A 63 -9.38 -6.11 5.03
C GLY A 63 -8.69 -6.82 3.86
N GLN A 64 -7.47 -6.41 3.48
CA GLN A 64 -6.67 -7.19 2.55
C GLN A 64 -6.31 -8.55 3.16
N GLY A 65 -6.00 -8.62 4.46
CA GLY A 65 -5.54 -9.85 5.08
C GLY A 65 -4.24 -10.39 4.49
N GLY A 66 -3.74 -11.44 5.12
CA GLY A 66 -2.44 -12.03 4.84
C GLY A 66 -1.79 -12.51 6.13
N VAL A 67 -0.64 -13.17 6.03
CA VAL A 67 0.02 -13.75 7.21
C VAL A 67 0.60 -12.62 8.05
N ASN A 68 0.18 -12.52 9.31
CA ASN A 68 0.70 -11.54 10.26
C ASN A 68 0.50 -10.07 9.81
N HIS A 69 -0.65 -9.76 9.22
CA HIS A 69 -1.05 -8.38 8.96
C HIS A 69 -1.65 -7.79 10.23
N ILE A 70 -0.93 -6.86 10.86
CA ILE A 70 -1.30 -6.26 12.15
C ILE A 70 -1.51 -4.75 12.07
N ASN A 71 -1.17 -4.13 10.94
CA ASN A 71 -1.24 -2.69 10.74
C ASN A 71 -1.66 -2.34 9.30
N GLU A 72 -2.78 -2.91 8.86
CA GLU A 72 -3.38 -2.55 7.58
C GLU A 72 -3.93 -1.12 7.63
N ARG A 73 -3.54 -0.32 6.63
CA ARG A 73 -3.82 1.11 6.56
C ARG A 73 -4.03 1.54 5.12
N TRP A 74 -4.91 2.50 4.95
CA TRP A 74 -5.19 3.12 3.66
C TRP A 74 -3.97 3.82 3.08
N GLN A 75 -3.92 3.96 1.76
CA GLN A 75 -2.76 4.62 1.11
C GLN A 75 -2.72 6.11 1.42
N SER A 76 -3.88 6.74 1.63
CA SER A 76 -3.99 8.10 2.15
C SER A 76 -3.28 8.28 3.50
N TYR A 77 -3.44 7.34 4.42
CA TYR A 77 -2.75 7.36 5.73
C TYR A 77 -1.24 7.35 5.56
N TRP A 78 -0.70 6.47 4.73
CA TRP A 78 0.75 6.44 4.46
C TRP A 78 1.21 7.71 3.78
N ALA A 79 0.42 8.24 2.84
CA ALA A 79 0.74 9.49 2.16
C ALA A 79 0.77 10.70 3.10
N GLU A 80 -0.09 10.76 4.11
CA GLU A 80 -0.03 11.79 5.16
C GLU A 80 1.27 11.72 5.97
N LEU A 81 1.74 10.50 6.28
CA LEU A 81 3.01 10.32 6.97
C LEU A 81 4.18 10.78 6.09
N PHE A 82 4.20 10.41 4.80
CA PHE A 82 5.22 10.88 3.86
C PHE A 82 5.18 12.42 3.69
N ALA A 83 3.99 13.01 3.62
CA ALA A 83 3.82 14.46 3.52
C ALA A 83 4.42 15.22 4.70
N ALA A 84 4.38 14.65 5.91
CA ALA A 84 5.02 15.23 7.10
C ALA A 84 6.55 15.34 6.97
N HIS A 85 7.16 14.59 6.04
CA HIS A 85 8.59 14.63 5.72
C HIS A 85 8.90 15.37 4.41
N GLY A 86 7.93 16.08 3.82
CA GLY A 86 8.12 16.81 2.55
C GLY A 86 8.13 15.91 1.32
N TYR A 87 7.40 14.80 1.35
CA TYR A 87 7.24 13.89 0.21
C TYR A 87 5.81 13.94 -0.33
N ARG A 88 5.65 13.75 -1.64
CA ARG A 88 4.34 13.73 -2.32
C ARG A 88 4.12 12.42 -3.06
N PRO A 89 2.90 11.85 -2.99
CA PRO A 89 2.55 10.64 -3.71
C PRO A 89 2.35 10.91 -5.21
N TYR A 90 2.77 9.93 -6.01
CA TYR A 90 2.62 9.85 -7.43
C TYR A 90 2.09 8.48 -7.81
N ASP A 91 0.90 8.45 -8.41
CA ASP A 91 0.24 7.22 -8.84
C ASP A 91 0.55 6.94 -10.32
N LEU A 92 1.82 6.66 -10.62
CA LEU A 92 2.30 6.46 -12.00
C LEU A 92 2.30 4.99 -12.40
N ILE A 93 2.26 4.09 -11.43
CA ILE A 93 2.52 2.66 -11.63
C ILE A 93 1.21 1.90 -11.71
N ARG A 94 0.28 2.11 -10.77
CA ARG A 94 -1.00 1.38 -10.73
C ARG A 94 -1.77 1.51 -12.04
N PRO A 95 -1.90 2.68 -12.69
CA PRO A 95 -2.60 2.79 -13.97
C PRO A 95 -2.03 1.90 -15.08
N GLU A 96 -0.71 1.69 -15.08
CA GLU A 96 -0.02 0.89 -16.10
C GLU A 96 -0.14 -0.62 -15.86
N ILE A 97 -0.23 -1.04 -14.59
CA ILE A 97 -0.22 -2.46 -14.22
C ILE A 97 -1.58 -3.00 -13.78
N TRP A 98 -2.61 -2.17 -13.60
CA TRP A 98 -3.89 -2.57 -12.98
C TRP A 98 -4.53 -3.82 -13.63
N GLY A 99 -4.48 -3.92 -14.96
CA GLY A 99 -5.05 -5.04 -15.71
C GLY A 99 -4.11 -6.23 -15.94
N ASP A 100 -2.85 -6.15 -15.49
CA ASP A 100 -1.87 -7.20 -15.73
C ASP A 100 -1.98 -8.33 -14.70
N HIS A 101 -2.65 -9.41 -15.09
CA HIS A 101 -2.83 -10.58 -14.24
C HIS A 101 -1.55 -11.40 -14.00
N ALA A 102 -0.44 -11.10 -14.69
CA ALA A 102 0.87 -11.67 -14.33
C ALA A 102 1.41 -11.08 -13.01
N ILE A 103 0.90 -9.92 -12.58
CA ILE A 103 1.29 -9.25 -11.35
C ILE A 103 0.23 -9.53 -10.27
N PRO A 104 0.62 -10.00 -9.07
CA PRO A 104 -0.32 -10.17 -7.97
C PRO A 104 -1.11 -8.88 -7.65
N PHE A 105 -2.41 -9.01 -7.38
CA PHE A 105 -3.30 -7.84 -7.24
C PHE A 105 -2.88 -6.86 -6.15
N TRP A 106 -2.25 -7.33 -5.07
CA TRP A 106 -1.82 -6.48 -3.97
C TRP A 106 -0.74 -5.48 -4.43
N TYR A 107 0.21 -5.90 -5.27
CA TYR A 107 1.16 -4.96 -5.87
C TYR A 107 0.48 -3.97 -6.81
N ARG A 108 -0.47 -4.42 -7.63
CA ARG A 108 -1.25 -3.54 -8.53
C ARG A 108 -2.07 -2.51 -7.78
N GLN A 109 -2.54 -2.84 -6.58
CA GLN A 109 -3.38 -1.99 -5.74
C GLN A 109 -2.59 -1.00 -4.88
N ASN A 110 -1.52 -1.47 -4.26
CA ASN A 110 -0.91 -0.79 -3.11
C ASN A 110 0.31 0.06 -3.50
N VAL A 111 0.92 -0.17 -4.67
CA VAL A 111 2.18 0.49 -5.03
C VAL A 111 2.00 1.96 -5.36
N LEU A 112 2.81 2.82 -4.74
CA LEU A 112 2.89 4.25 -5.01
C LEU A 112 4.35 4.70 -5.00
N LEU A 113 4.65 5.72 -5.81
CA LEU A 113 5.93 6.42 -5.76
C LEU A 113 5.78 7.68 -4.92
N TYR A 114 6.70 7.90 -3.98
CA TYR A 114 6.79 9.13 -3.21
C TYR A 114 8.08 9.86 -3.58
N LEU A 115 7.98 11.13 -3.93
CA LEU A 115 9.14 11.96 -4.25
C LEU A 115 9.23 13.12 -3.25
N SER A 116 10.45 13.38 -2.77
CA SER A 116 10.75 14.57 -1.97
C SER A 116 10.44 15.86 -2.74
N ASP A 117 10.10 16.95 -2.05
CA ASP A 117 9.78 18.23 -2.67
C ASP A 117 10.93 18.76 -3.57
N ALA A 118 12.19 18.41 -3.28
CA ALA A 118 13.34 18.75 -4.12
C ALA A 118 13.34 18.02 -5.48
N HIS A 119 12.85 16.78 -5.53
CA HIS A 119 12.68 16.00 -6.76
C HIS A 119 11.32 16.24 -7.44
N HIS A 120 10.30 16.64 -6.67
CA HIS A 120 8.96 17.01 -7.14
C HIS A 120 8.96 18.15 -8.16
N ALA A 121 9.91 19.09 -8.05
CA ALA A 121 9.99 20.29 -8.87
C ALA A 121 10.03 20.03 -10.40
N ALA A 122 10.41 18.83 -10.83
CA ALA A 122 10.47 18.47 -12.25
C ALA A 122 9.09 18.31 -12.92
N ASP A 123 8.10 17.78 -12.20
CA ASP A 123 6.71 17.70 -12.69
C ASP A 123 5.72 17.62 -11.52
N PRO A 124 5.41 18.78 -10.91
CA PRO A 124 4.52 18.83 -9.76
C PRO A 124 3.05 18.56 -10.11
N SER A 125 2.71 18.59 -11.40
CA SER A 125 1.33 18.42 -11.88
C SER A 125 0.83 16.98 -11.72
N ARG A 126 1.75 16.01 -11.74
CA ARG A 126 1.47 14.58 -11.63
C ARG A 126 1.34 14.06 -10.20
N ALA A 127 1.67 14.89 -9.20
CA ALA A 127 1.47 14.51 -7.81
C ALA A 127 -0.03 14.43 -7.49
N VAL A 128 -0.41 13.42 -6.71
CA VAL A 128 -1.79 13.23 -6.28
C VAL A 128 -2.11 14.28 -5.22
N ARG A 129 -3.01 15.21 -5.55
CA ARG A 129 -3.41 16.32 -4.66
C ARG A 129 -4.45 15.91 -3.63
N ASP A 130 -5.38 15.06 -4.05
CA ASP A 130 -6.47 14.55 -3.23
C ASP A 130 -6.11 13.14 -2.76
N LEU A 131 -5.58 13.04 -1.54
CA LEU A 131 -5.05 11.79 -0.99
C LEU A 131 -6.12 10.70 -0.88
N ALA A 132 -7.40 11.08 -0.74
CA ALA A 132 -8.49 10.11 -0.68
C ALA A 132 -8.62 9.28 -1.97
N ARG A 133 -8.11 9.80 -3.11
CA ARG A 133 -8.07 9.05 -4.38
C ARG A 133 -7.03 7.93 -4.40
N LEU A 134 -6.15 7.87 -3.41
CA LEU A 134 -5.17 6.78 -3.29
C LEU A 134 -5.81 5.51 -2.74
N ASP A 135 -6.95 5.63 -2.06
CA ASP A 135 -7.63 4.54 -1.37
C ASP A 135 -8.47 3.72 -2.34
N LEU A 136 -7.79 2.79 -3.02
CA LEU A 136 -8.37 1.93 -4.03
C LEU A 136 -8.51 0.50 -3.53
N VAL A 137 -9.59 -0.15 -3.96
CA VAL A 137 -9.82 -1.59 -3.78
C VAL A 137 -9.87 -2.25 -5.15
N HIS A 138 -8.98 -3.22 -5.36
CA HIS A 138 -8.89 -3.98 -6.59
C HIS A 138 -10.06 -4.98 -6.70
N PRO A 139 -10.63 -5.21 -7.91
CA PRO A 139 -11.73 -6.17 -8.10
C PRO A 139 -11.42 -7.59 -7.59
N GLU A 140 -10.17 -8.03 -7.68
CA GLU A 140 -9.76 -9.35 -7.16
C GLU A 140 -9.77 -9.42 -5.62
N LEU A 141 -9.42 -8.32 -4.93
CA LEU A 141 -9.54 -8.24 -3.47
C LEU A 141 -11.01 -8.31 -3.05
N MET A 142 -11.86 -7.50 -3.69
CA MET A 142 -13.31 -7.51 -3.46
C MET A 142 -13.92 -8.89 -3.74
N SER A 143 -13.51 -9.53 -4.84
CA SER A 143 -13.98 -10.88 -5.19
C SER A 143 -13.55 -11.93 -4.16
N ARG A 144 -12.33 -11.82 -3.62
CA ARG A 144 -11.87 -12.72 -2.55
C ARG A 144 -12.68 -12.51 -1.27
N ALA A 145 -12.90 -11.26 -0.85
CA ALA A 145 -13.71 -10.95 0.32
C ALA A 145 -15.14 -11.52 0.19
N ASN A 146 -15.76 -11.42 -0.99
CA ASN A 146 -17.08 -12.03 -1.24
C ASN A 146 -17.06 -13.55 -1.12
N ARG A 147 -16.01 -14.23 -1.63
CA ARG A 147 -15.87 -15.69 -1.44
C ARG A 147 -15.70 -16.07 0.02
N GLU A 148 -14.99 -15.27 0.80
CA GLU A 148 -14.82 -15.50 2.24
C GLU A 148 -16.14 -15.35 3.00
N LEU A 149 -17.00 -14.39 2.61
CA LEU A 149 -18.37 -14.29 3.15
C LEU A 149 -19.17 -15.57 2.87
N ASP A 150 -19.12 -16.07 1.63
CA ASP A 150 -19.81 -17.31 1.25
C ASP A 150 -19.31 -18.51 2.08
N TYR A 151 -18.00 -18.63 2.28
CA TYR A 151 -17.41 -19.68 3.14
C TYR A 151 -17.84 -19.57 4.61
N ALA A 152 -18.08 -18.36 5.10
CA ALA A 152 -18.61 -18.12 6.44
C ALA A 152 -20.13 -18.35 6.56
N GLY A 153 -20.82 -18.73 5.47
CA GLY A 153 -22.27 -18.80 5.43
C GLY A 153 -22.95 -17.44 5.60
N ALA A 154 -22.20 -16.35 5.38
CA ALA A 154 -22.72 -15.00 5.37
C ALA A 154 -23.18 -14.62 3.95
N MET A 155 -24.08 -13.65 3.86
CA MET A 155 -24.55 -13.14 2.58
C MET A 155 -24.23 -11.65 2.47
N PRO A 156 -23.89 -11.14 1.27
CA PRO A 156 -23.90 -9.71 1.00
C PRO A 156 -25.25 -9.10 1.37
N GLU A 157 -25.22 -7.86 1.86
CA GLU A 157 -26.42 -7.16 2.35
C GLU A 157 -27.56 -7.16 1.31
N SER A 158 -27.23 -6.93 0.04
CA SER A 158 -28.21 -6.93 -1.05
C SER A 158 -28.93 -8.28 -1.20
N LEU A 159 -28.22 -9.41 -1.02
CA LEU A 159 -28.83 -10.74 -1.10
C LEU A 159 -29.69 -11.02 0.14
N TYR A 160 -29.20 -10.62 1.32
CA TYR A 160 -29.96 -10.74 2.56
C TYR A 160 -31.26 -9.94 2.48
N LEU A 161 -31.20 -8.66 2.07
CA LEU A 161 -32.37 -7.78 1.93
C LEU A 161 -33.38 -8.32 0.91
N ALA A 162 -32.91 -8.85 -0.22
CA ALA A 162 -33.78 -9.49 -1.20
C ALA A 162 -34.48 -10.75 -0.63
N GLN A 163 -33.80 -11.49 0.26
CA GLN A 163 -34.37 -12.66 0.91
C GLN A 163 -35.40 -12.29 1.99
N VAL A 164 -35.12 -11.30 2.85
CA VAL A 164 -36.02 -10.92 3.95
C VAL A 164 -37.14 -9.97 3.52
N HIS A 165 -36.94 -9.18 2.47
CA HIS A 165 -37.88 -8.16 2.00
C HIS A 165 -38.04 -8.17 0.46
N PRO A 166 -38.49 -9.30 -0.14
CA PRO A 166 -38.52 -9.47 -1.59
C PRO A 166 -39.42 -8.47 -2.34
N SER A 167 -40.47 -7.96 -1.70
CA SER A 167 -41.33 -6.93 -2.28
C SER A 167 -40.69 -5.54 -2.32
N ARG A 168 -39.68 -5.29 -1.48
CA ARG A 168 -38.96 -4.01 -1.38
C ARG A 168 -37.66 -4.02 -2.18
N TYR A 169 -37.05 -5.19 -2.36
CA TYR A 169 -35.79 -5.39 -3.08
C TYR A 169 -35.93 -6.52 -4.13
N PRO A 170 -36.67 -6.29 -5.22
CA PRO A 170 -36.75 -7.25 -6.33
C PRO A 170 -35.41 -7.36 -7.05
N ARG A 171 -35.11 -8.56 -7.57
CA ARG A 171 -33.95 -8.82 -8.44
C ARG A 171 -34.32 -8.71 -9.91
#